data_AF-A0A925MRQ0-F1
#
_entry.id   AF-A0A925MRQ0-F1
#
_cell.length_a   1.000
_cell.length_b   1.000
_cell.length_c   1.000
_cell.angle_alpha   90.00
_cell.angle_beta   90.00
_cell.angle_gamma   90.00
#
_symmetry.space_group_name_H-M   'P 1'
#
loop_
_entity.id
_entity.type
_entity.pdbx_description
1 polymer ?
#
loop_
_entity_poly.entity_id
_entity_poly.type
_entity_poly.pdbx_seq_one_letter_code
_entity_poly.pdbx_strand_id
1 'polypeptide(L)'
;MTIRKSIFWLHLGSGLTAGIIVAIMSATGVAIAFEAEILQWIDRDVRTVVVPANATPLTLDQLDAAVKEKRPDLKVTSRIVPREPDEAYEFRAGRDGAVYVNPYTAAVTDPASKGAHDFLHVLQDWHRRLGMEGDNREVGKLITGVANFAFLFLCITGVYMWWPRSWSPKAWRPAIWFVGRIKGRARDFNWHNVFGCWSAIVLTVIVASGVVMSFGWAHRLVFKLAGEEAPQQRGPGMLAGPQVNVLSPNEGEVKLSRDAVLAQVAKDYPQWESIAFDSLPPPKDASVIQPLNVVVFNPAPFQTRGRVQLNIDPFR
;
A
#
# COMPACT_ATOMS: atom_id res chain seq x y z
N MET A 1 32.06 29.36 -16.36
CA MET A 1 31.50 29.21 -14.99
C MET A 1 32.13 27.98 -14.34
N THR A 2 32.43 28.01 -13.04
CA THR A 2 32.93 26.80 -12.34
C THR A 2 31.79 25.80 -12.13
N ILE A 3 32.07 24.49 -12.27
CA ILE A 3 31.07 23.40 -12.18
C ILE A 3 30.22 23.54 -10.90
N ARG A 4 30.85 23.82 -9.77
CA ARG A 4 30.16 23.99 -8.48
C ARG A 4 29.19 25.19 -8.44
N LYS A 5 29.49 26.28 -9.17
CA LYS A 5 28.60 27.44 -9.24
C LYS A 5 27.34 27.09 -10.04
N SER A 6 27.47 26.33 -11.12
CA SER A 6 26.34 25.84 -11.89
C SER A 6 25.45 24.91 -11.07
N ILE A 7 26.04 23.93 -10.37
CA ILE A 7 25.31 23.02 -9.48
C ILE A 7 24.55 23.78 -8.39
N PHE A 8 25.16 24.81 -7.79
CA PHE A 8 24.50 25.64 -6.77
C PHE A 8 23.24 26.31 -7.30
N TRP A 9 23.31 26.94 -8.48
CA TRP A 9 22.13 27.62 -9.05
C TRP A 9 21.05 26.64 -9.49
N LEU A 10 21.43 25.49 -10.05
CA LEU A 10 20.47 24.44 -10.38
C LEU A 10 19.79 23.88 -9.12
N HIS A 11 20.56 23.58 -8.07
CA HIS A 11 20.03 23.12 -6.80
C HIS A 11 19.09 24.16 -6.17
N LEU A 12 19.49 25.43 -6.12
CA LEU A 12 18.64 26.48 -5.58
C LEU A 12 17.35 26.64 -6.39
N GLY A 13 17.45 26.65 -7.72
CA GLY A 13 16.31 26.78 -8.62
C GLY A 13 15.34 25.60 -8.50
N SER A 14 15.86 24.37 -8.52
CA SER A 14 15.06 23.16 -8.32
C SER A 14 14.44 23.10 -6.92
N GLY A 15 15.15 23.54 -5.88
CA GLY A 15 14.64 23.59 -4.52
C GLY A 15 13.48 24.57 -4.38
N LEU A 16 13.57 25.72 -5.03
CA LEU A 16 12.52 26.74 -4.98
C LEU A 16 11.25 26.30 -5.74
N THR A 17 11.40 25.63 -6.89
CA THR A 17 10.25 25.20 -7.71
C THR A 17 9.62 23.90 -7.23
N ALA A 18 10.43 22.87 -6.93
CA ALA A 18 9.93 21.58 -6.48
C ALA A 18 9.58 21.56 -4.98
N GLY A 19 10.16 22.45 -4.18
CA GLY A 19 10.03 22.42 -2.72
C GLY A 19 8.58 22.50 -2.22
N ILE A 20 7.74 23.32 -2.85
CA ILE A 20 6.32 23.42 -2.47
C ILE A 20 5.55 22.14 -2.76
N ILE A 21 5.82 21.51 -3.92
CA ILE A 21 5.18 20.26 -4.33
C ILE A 21 5.63 19.14 -3.40
N VAL A 22 6.94 19.04 -3.13
CA VAL A 22 7.51 18.06 -2.21
C VAL A 22 6.98 18.26 -0.79
N ALA A 23 6.76 19.49 -0.34
CA ALA A 23 6.18 19.76 0.98
C ALA A 23 4.73 19.24 1.08
N ILE A 24 3.89 19.49 0.06
CA ILE A 24 2.53 18.94 -0.02
C ILE A 24 2.58 17.41 -0.02
N MET A 25 3.44 16.82 -0.86
CA MET A 25 3.64 15.37 -0.91
C MET A 25 4.09 14.81 0.44
N SER A 26 5.00 15.48 1.15
CA SER A 26 5.49 15.02 2.44
C SER A 26 4.40 15.06 3.51
N ALA A 27 3.65 16.17 3.60
CA ALA A 27 2.56 16.31 4.58
C ALA A 27 1.44 15.29 4.35
N THR A 28 1.01 15.12 3.10
CA THR A 28 0.01 14.11 2.72
C THR A 28 0.53 12.69 2.90
N GLY A 29 1.81 12.46 2.58
CA GLY A 29 2.49 11.18 2.70
C GLY A 29 2.53 10.66 4.14
N VAL A 30 2.81 11.54 5.10
CA VAL A 30 2.79 11.19 6.53
C VAL A 30 1.39 10.75 6.96
N ALA A 31 0.34 11.44 6.54
CA ALA A 31 -1.03 11.10 6.92
C ALA A 31 -1.45 9.74 6.36
N ILE A 32 -1.18 9.47 5.08
CA ILE A 32 -1.55 8.19 4.43
C ILE A 32 -0.66 7.03 4.86
N ALA A 33 0.56 7.28 5.36
CA ALA A 33 1.44 6.22 5.87
C ALA A 33 0.84 5.47 7.08
N PHE A 34 -0.08 6.11 7.80
CA PHE A 34 -0.80 5.52 8.95
C PHE A 34 -2.27 5.21 8.63
N GLU A 35 -2.65 5.12 7.35
CA GLU A 35 -4.05 4.88 6.95
C GLU A 35 -4.60 3.61 7.60
N ALA A 36 -3.86 2.50 7.55
CA ALA A 36 -4.32 1.24 8.11
C ALA A 36 -4.57 1.33 9.62
N GLU A 37 -3.64 1.93 10.37
CA GLU A 37 -3.73 2.11 11.82
C GLU A 37 -4.88 3.04 12.21
N ILE A 38 -5.07 4.14 11.47
CA ILE A 38 -6.16 5.09 11.70
C ILE A 38 -7.51 4.40 11.48
N LEU A 39 -7.68 3.70 10.36
CA LEU A 39 -8.96 3.04 10.03
C LEU A 39 -9.26 1.90 11.00
N GLN A 40 -8.27 1.08 11.36
CA GLN A 40 -8.42 0.01 12.35
C GLN A 40 -8.80 0.56 13.73
N TRP A 41 -8.19 1.67 14.16
CA TRP A 41 -8.50 2.27 15.45
C TRP A 41 -9.94 2.82 15.50
N ILE A 42 -10.42 3.40 14.40
CA ILE A 42 -11.81 3.89 14.28
C ILE A 42 -12.79 2.72 14.24
N ASP A 43 -12.48 1.65 13.51
CA ASP A 43 -13.37 0.49 13.32
C ASP A 43 -13.28 -0.54 14.45
N ARG A 44 -12.49 -0.33 15.50
CA ARG A 44 -12.24 -1.33 16.56
C ARG A 44 -13.53 -1.92 17.17
N ASP A 45 -14.55 -1.08 17.35
CA ASP A 45 -15.79 -1.48 18.03
C ASP A 45 -16.69 -2.29 17.08
N VAL A 46 -16.66 -2.01 15.77
CA VAL A 46 -17.43 -2.77 14.76
C VAL A 46 -16.72 -4.04 14.30
N ARG A 47 -15.41 -4.13 14.53
CA ARG A 47 -14.59 -5.32 14.28
C ARG A 47 -14.68 -6.37 15.38
N THR A 48 -15.09 -5.98 16.59
CA THR A 48 -15.20 -6.91 17.72
C THR A 48 -16.61 -7.49 17.79
N VAL A 49 -16.74 -8.81 17.93
CA VAL A 49 -18.02 -9.50 18.05
C VAL A 49 -18.10 -10.26 19.38
N VAL A 50 -19.32 -10.28 19.94
CA VAL A 50 -19.59 -11.11 21.12
C VAL A 50 -19.82 -12.55 20.66
N VAL A 51 -19.00 -13.47 21.16
CA VAL A 51 -19.12 -14.91 20.89
C VAL A 51 -20.22 -15.50 21.78
N PRO A 52 -21.34 -15.99 21.23
CA PRO A 52 -22.36 -16.66 22.04
C PRO A 52 -21.85 -18.03 22.55
N ALA A 53 -22.28 -18.43 23.75
CA ALA A 53 -21.89 -19.72 24.32
C ALA A 53 -22.31 -20.88 23.41
N ASN A 54 -21.37 -21.77 23.07
CA ASN A 54 -21.55 -22.94 22.20
C ASN A 54 -22.04 -22.63 20.77
N ALA A 55 -21.86 -21.40 20.27
CA ALA A 55 -22.22 -21.07 18.89
C ALA A 55 -21.10 -21.46 17.92
N THR A 56 -21.47 -22.16 16.85
CA THR A 56 -20.62 -22.34 15.67
C THR A 56 -20.85 -21.17 14.70
N PRO A 57 -19.79 -20.61 14.09
CA PRO A 57 -19.93 -19.63 13.02
C PRO A 57 -20.84 -20.13 11.90
N LEU A 58 -21.61 -19.22 11.30
CA LEU A 58 -22.37 -19.46 10.09
C LEU A 58 -21.41 -19.69 8.91
N THR A 59 -21.88 -20.43 7.91
CA THR A 59 -21.13 -20.69 6.68
C THR A 59 -20.93 -19.41 5.87
N LEU A 60 -19.83 -19.33 5.12
CA LEU A 60 -19.56 -18.17 4.27
C LEU A 60 -20.67 -17.92 3.24
N ASP A 61 -21.32 -18.97 2.74
CA ASP A 61 -22.43 -18.83 1.79
C ASP A 61 -23.70 -18.25 2.46
N GLN A 62 -23.97 -18.57 3.73
CA GLN A 62 -25.05 -17.94 4.52
C GLN A 62 -24.76 -16.47 4.78
N LEU A 63 -23.50 -16.13 5.11
CA LEU A 63 -23.08 -14.75 5.32
C LEU A 63 -23.14 -13.93 4.01
N ASP A 64 -22.71 -14.51 2.89
CA ASP A 64 -22.86 -13.91 1.55
C ASP A 64 -24.34 -13.62 1.23
N ALA A 65 -25.25 -14.55 1.55
CA ALA A 65 -26.68 -14.33 1.36
C ALA A 65 -27.21 -13.17 2.21
N ALA A 66 -26.82 -13.08 3.48
CA ALA A 66 -27.22 -12.00 4.38
C ALA A 66 -26.66 -10.63 3.94
N VAL A 67 -25.41 -10.59 3.46
CA VAL A 67 -24.83 -9.36 2.89
C VAL A 67 -25.57 -8.95 1.63
N LYS A 68 -25.87 -9.88 0.73
CA LYS A 68 -26.62 -9.58 -0.50
C LYS A 68 -28.04 -9.07 -0.23
N GLU A 69 -28.69 -9.58 0.81
CA GLU A 69 -30.02 -9.12 1.22
C GLU A 69 -29.99 -7.70 1.79
N LYS A 70 -29.05 -7.40 2.69
CA LYS A 70 -28.96 -6.10 3.37
C LYS A 70 -28.27 -5.02 2.53
N ARG A 71 -27.34 -5.41 1.66
CA ARG A 71 -26.49 -4.54 0.83
C ARG A 71 -26.42 -5.06 -0.61
N PRO A 72 -27.53 -5.01 -1.36
CA PRO A 72 -27.58 -5.48 -2.75
C PRO A 72 -26.71 -4.63 -3.70
N ASP A 73 -26.31 -3.44 -3.27
CA ASP A 73 -25.39 -2.54 -3.97
C ASP A 73 -23.94 -3.04 -3.97
N LEU A 74 -23.54 -3.85 -2.99
CA LEU A 74 -22.15 -4.29 -2.83
C LEU A 74 -21.83 -5.52 -3.68
N LYS A 75 -20.85 -5.37 -4.56
CA LYS A 75 -20.25 -6.49 -5.29
C LYS A 75 -19.05 -7.03 -4.53
N VAL A 76 -19.30 -8.00 -3.64
CA VAL A 76 -18.26 -8.58 -2.79
C VAL A 76 -17.18 -9.30 -3.63
N THR A 77 -15.97 -8.75 -3.57
CA THR A 77 -14.77 -9.22 -4.27
C THR A 77 -13.78 -9.93 -3.37
N SER A 78 -13.84 -9.73 -2.06
CA SER A 78 -12.96 -10.43 -1.11
C SER A 78 -13.70 -10.69 0.19
N ARG A 79 -13.51 -11.86 0.78
CA ARG A 79 -14.05 -12.23 2.10
C ARG A 79 -12.90 -12.61 3.01
N ILE A 80 -12.65 -11.84 4.05
CA ILE A 80 -11.55 -12.05 4.98
C ILE A 80 -12.11 -12.65 6.26
N VAL A 81 -11.66 -13.86 6.55
CA VAL A 81 -12.00 -14.62 7.75
C VAL A 81 -10.84 -14.51 8.73
N PRO A 82 -11.00 -13.80 9.85
CA PRO A 82 -10.01 -13.79 10.93
C PRO A 82 -9.98 -15.12 11.66
N ARG A 83 -8.85 -15.41 12.31
CA ARG A 83 -8.69 -16.59 13.15
C ARG A 83 -9.39 -16.47 14.49
N GLU A 84 -9.35 -15.28 15.06
CA GLU A 84 -9.92 -15.04 16.38
C GLU A 84 -11.45 -15.08 16.30
N PRO A 85 -12.10 -15.86 17.19
CA PRO A 85 -13.55 -16.08 17.13
C PRO A 85 -14.36 -14.83 17.49
N ASP A 86 -13.75 -13.85 18.14
CA ASP A 86 -14.33 -12.57 18.55
C ASP A 86 -14.08 -11.44 17.54
N GLU A 87 -13.59 -11.75 16.33
CA GLU A 87 -13.49 -10.79 15.23
C GLU A 87 -14.60 -10.97 14.17
N ALA A 88 -15.10 -9.84 13.67
CA ALA A 88 -16.05 -9.80 12.56
C ALA A 88 -15.37 -10.17 11.23
N TYR A 89 -16.11 -10.83 10.35
CA TYR A 89 -15.60 -11.14 9.00
C TYR A 89 -15.69 -9.88 8.13
N GLU A 90 -14.66 -9.61 7.33
CA GLU A 90 -14.61 -8.42 6.48
C GLU A 90 -14.95 -8.78 5.03
N PHE A 91 -16.03 -8.19 4.49
CA PHE A 91 -16.48 -8.40 3.12
C PHE A 91 -16.17 -7.14 2.31
N ARG A 92 -15.19 -7.20 1.40
CA ARG A 92 -14.74 -6.05 0.59
C ARG A 92 -15.39 -6.06 -0.78
N ALA A 93 -15.75 -4.89 -1.28
CA ALA A 93 -16.36 -4.66 -2.58
C ALA A 93 -15.53 -3.70 -3.45
N GLY A 94 -14.20 -3.84 -3.44
CA GLY A 94 -13.31 -3.02 -4.24
C GLY A 94 -13.43 -1.53 -3.91
N ARG A 95 -13.94 -0.72 -4.85
CA ARG A 95 -14.15 0.73 -4.65
C ARG A 95 -15.41 1.06 -3.88
N ASP A 96 -16.34 0.12 -3.74
CA ASP A 96 -17.61 0.34 -3.06
C ASP A 96 -17.46 0.18 -1.52
N GLY A 97 -16.23 -0.02 -1.05
CA GLY A 97 -15.87 -0.11 0.37
C GLY A 97 -15.85 -1.54 0.89
N ALA A 98 -15.99 -1.66 2.21
CA ALA A 98 -16.09 -2.94 2.91
C ALA A 98 -17.24 -2.91 3.90
N VAL A 99 -17.71 -4.08 4.33
CA VAL A 99 -18.65 -4.24 5.44
C VAL A 99 -18.14 -5.29 6.40
N TYR A 100 -18.45 -5.12 7.69
CA TYR A 100 -18.16 -6.10 8.72
C TYR A 100 -19.39 -6.96 8.95
N VAL A 101 -19.20 -8.26 9.03
CA VAL A 101 -20.26 -9.25 9.18
C VAL A 101 -20.00 -10.06 10.44
N ASN A 102 -20.97 -10.08 11.34
CA ASN A 102 -20.91 -10.92 12.53
C ASN A 102 -21.12 -12.39 12.13
N PRO A 103 -20.14 -13.27 12.37
CA PRO A 103 -20.20 -14.65 11.91
C PRO A 103 -21.26 -15.50 12.63
N TYR A 104 -21.76 -15.08 13.80
CA TYR A 104 -22.74 -15.83 14.58
C TYR A 104 -24.18 -15.36 14.36
N THR A 105 -24.38 -14.08 14.05
CA THR A 105 -25.72 -13.46 13.94
C THR A 105 -26.09 -13.01 12.53
N ALA A 106 -25.14 -13.03 11.59
CA ALA A 106 -25.28 -12.43 10.26
C ALA A 106 -25.68 -10.92 10.30
N ALA A 107 -25.37 -10.24 11.41
CA ALA A 107 -25.46 -8.79 11.47
C ALA A 107 -24.42 -8.18 10.53
N VAL A 108 -24.85 -7.26 9.66
CA VAL A 108 -23.99 -6.56 8.71
C VAL A 108 -23.88 -5.12 9.19
N THR A 109 -22.65 -4.64 9.34
CA THR A 109 -22.35 -3.32 9.89
C THR A 109 -21.40 -2.59 8.96
N ASP A 110 -21.73 -1.33 8.67
CA ASP A 110 -20.86 -0.46 7.90
C ASP A 110 -19.62 -0.03 8.71
N PRO A 111 -18.47 0.20 8.05
CA PRO A 111 -17.31 0.78 8.69
C PRO A 111 -17.62 2.15 9.28
N ALA A 112 -17.29 2.35 10.56
CA ALA A 112 -17.35 3.66 11.20
C ALA A 112 -16.33 4.62 10.57
N SER A 113 -15.26 4.06 10.00
CA SER A 113 -14.14 4.75 9.38
C SER A 113 -14.40 5.33 7.99
N LYS A 114 -15.60 5.14 7.40
CA LYS A 114 -15.89 5.56 6.01
C LYS A 114 -15.47 7.01 5.72
N GLY A 115 -15.84 7.95 6.58
CA GLY A 115 -15.48 9.36 6.39
C GLY A 115 -13.97 9.62 6.48
N ALA A 116 -13.26 8.91 7.35
CA ALA A 116 -11.80 9.00 7.45
C ALA A 116 -11.13 8.38 6.22
N HIS A 117 -11.64 7.26 5.72
CA HIS A 117 -11.17 6.61 4.50
C HIS A 117 -11.34 7.52 3.28
N ASP A 118 -12.52 8.14 3.10
CA ASP A 118 -12.77 9.09 2.01
C ASP A 118 -11.80 10.28 2.06
N PHE A 119 -11.55 10.81 3.27
CA PHE A 119 -10.58 11.90 3.47
C PHE A 119 -9.14 11.48 3.16
N LEU A 120 -8.71 10.29 3.60
CA LEU A 120 -7.38 9.74 3.31
C LEU A 120 -7.20 9.48 1.81
N HIS A 121 -8.26 9.08 1.10
CA HIS A 121 -8.26 8.98 -0.36
C HIS A 121 -8.04 10.34 -1.04
N VAL A 122 -8.68 11.41 -0.54
CA VAL A 122 -8.41 12.77 -1.02
C VAL A 122 -6.94 13.14 -0.78
N LEU A 123 -6.40 12.86 0.40
CA LEU A 123 -4.97 13.11 0.68
C LEU A 123 -4.05 12.29 -0.22
N GLN A 124 -4.40 11.04 -0.52
CA GLN A 124 -3.66 10.19 -1.45
C GLN A 124 -3.68 10.78 -2.87
N ASP A 125 -4.80 11.35 -3.30
CA ASP A 125 -4.90 12.03 -4.59
C ASP A 125 -4.08 13.32 -4.65
N TRP A 126 -4.05 14.09 -3.56
CA TRP A 126 -3.11 15.20 -3.42
C TRP A 126 -1.65 14.73 -3.46
N HIS A 127 -1.32 13.65 -2.75
CA HIS A 127 0.02 13.09 -2.70
C HIS A 127 0.53 12.63 -4.08
N ARG A 128 -0.33 11.92 -4.83
CA ARG A 128 0.07 11.26 -6.07
C ARG A 128 -0.08 12.15 -7.30
N ARG A 129 -1.04 13.07 -7.28
CA ARG A 129 -1.46 13.82 -8.48
C ARG A 129 -1.94 15.25 -8.19
N LEU A 130 -1.61 15.80 -7.02
CA LEU A 130 -2.00 17.16 -6.61
C LEU A 130 -3.51 17.43 -6.72
N GLY A 131 -4.32 16.40 -6.46
CA GLY A 131 -5.79 16.52 -6.52
C GLY A 131 -6.33 16.66 -7.95
N MET A 132 -5.51 16.48 -8.99
CA MET A 132 -5.96 16.55 -10.37
C MET A 132 -6.77 15.30 -10.77
N GLU A 133 -7.97 15.53 -11.28
CA GLU A 133 -8.91 14.48 -11.70
C GLU A 133 -9.25 14.57 -13.20
N GLY A 134 -9.99 13.57 -13.69
CA GLY A 134 -10.39 13.47 -15.09
C GLY A 134 -9.20 13.47 -16.06
N ASP A 135 -9.28 14.29 -17.10
CA ASP A 135 -8.28 14.39 -18.17
C ASP A 135 -6.93 14.94 -17.68
N ASN A 136 -6.91 15.69 -16.57
CA ASN A 136 -5.70 16.27 -15.99
C ASN A 136 -4.94 15.31 -15.06
N ARG A 137 -5.47 14.10 -14.84
CA ARG A 137 -4.88 13.12 -13.92
C ARG A 137 -3.44 12.76 -14.28
N GLU A 138 -3.16 12.54 -15.56
CA GLU A 138 -1.82 12.18 -16.01
C GLU A 138 -0.85 13.35 -15.92
N VAL A 139 -1.33 14.58 -16.10
CA VAL A 139 -0.54 15.80 -15.88
C VAL A 139 -0.15 15.92 -14.40
N GLY A 140 -1.10 15.73 -13.48
CA GLY A 140 -0.82 15.75 -12.04
C GLY A 140 0.23 14.73 -11.62
N LYS A 141 0.11 13.48 -12.12
CA LYS A 141 1.11 12.42 -11.90
C LYS A 141 2.48 12.77 -12.49
N LEU A 142 2.52 13.40 -13.65
CA LEU A 142 3.79 13.82 -14.27
C LEU A 142 4.44 14.92 -13.43
N ILE A 143 3.67 15.90 -12.95
CA ILE A 143 4.17 16.98 -12.09
C ILE A 143 4.79 16.42 -10.80
N THR A 144 4.07 15.55 -10.08
CA THR A 144 4.60 14.91 -8.85
C THR A 144 5.80 14.02 -9.15
N GLY A 145 5.79 13.29 -10.26
CA GLY A 145 6.92 12.46 -10.71
C GLY A 145 8.18 13.29 -11.03
N VAL A 146 8.03 14.40 -11.76
CA VAL A 146 9.13 15.33 -12.06
C VAL A 146 9.62 16.03 -10.80
N ALA A 147 8.73 16.43 -9.89
CA ALA A 147 9.12 16.99 -8.60
C ALA A 147 9.91 15.98 -7.76
N ASN A 148 9.50 14.71 -7.73
CA ASN A 148 10.23 13.63 -7.06
C ASN A 148 11.62 13.42 -7.70
N PHE A 149 11.72 13.44 -9.04
CA PHE A 149 13.01 13.35 -9.73
C PHE A 149 13.91 14.57 -9.45
N ALA A 150 13.36 15.78 -9.44
CA ALA A 150 14.07 16.99 -9.05
C ALA A 150 14.54 16.91 -7.60
N PHE A 151 13.74 16.32 -6.70
CA PHE A 151 14.13 16.11 -5.32
C PHE A 151 15.26 15.09 -5.16
N LEU A 152 15.31 14.05 -6.00
CA LEU A 152 16.44 13.13 -6.05
C LEU A 152 17.72 13.85 -6.46
N PHE A 153 17.62 14.69 -7.50
CA PHE A 153 18.71 15.57 -7.92
C PHE A 153 19.16 16.49 -6.78
N LEU A 154 18.23 17.08 -6.02
CA LEU A 154 18.54 17.90 -4.84
C LEU A 154 19.27 17.10 -3.76
N CYS A 155 18.89 15.85 -3.49
CA CYS A 155 19.58 15.02 -2.52
C CYS A 155 21.04 14.75 -2.94
N ILE A 156 21.27 14.33 -4.19
CA ILE A 156 22.61 14.03 -4.71
C ILE A 156 23.49 15.28 -4.74
N THR A 157 22.98 16.37 -5.31
CA THR A 157 23.73 17.63 -5.39
C THR A 157 23.91 18.28 -4.03
N GLY A 158 22.95 18.09 -3.11
CA GLY A 158 23.03 18.52 -1.72
C GLY A 158 24.21 17.87 -1.00
N VAL A 159 24.37 16.54 -1.10
CA VAL A 159 25.52 15.81 -0.53
C VAL A 159 26.84 16.33 -1.12
N TYR A 160 26.90 16.50 -2.44
CA TYR A 160 28.09 17.05 -3.10
C TYR A 160 28.46 18.46 -2.61
N MET A 161 27.47 19.33 -2.43
CA MET A 161 27.69 20.71 -1.99
C MET A 161 27.95 20.83 -0.49
N TRP A 162 27.35 19.96 0.30
CA TRP A 162 27.49 19.87 1.75
C TRP A 162 28.91 19.49 2.16
N TRP A 163 29.60 18.68 1.34
CA TRP A 163 30.96 18.23 1.63
C TRP A 163 31.92 19.42 1.89
N PRO A 164 32.47 19.54 3.11
CA PRO A 164 33.37 20.65 3.45
C PRO A 164 34.65 20.61 2.61
N ARG A 165 35.13 21.79 2.19
CA ARG A 165 36.39 21.89 1.42
C ARG A 165 37.64 21.60 2.26
N SER A 166 37.55 21.75 3.58
CA SER A 166 38.67 21.51 4.50
C SER A 166 38.28 20.47 5.54
N TRP A 167 39.22 19.58 5.86
CA TRP A 167 39.04 18.51 6.84
C TRP A 167 39.24 18.97 8.28
N SER A 168 38.98 20.26 8.57
CA SER A 168 39.18 20.83 9.90
C SER A 168 37.93 20.71 10.77
N PRO A 169 38.05 20.51 12.09
CA PRO A 169 36.89 20.49 13.00
C PRO A 169 36.04 21.78 12.93
N LYS A 170 36.67 22.92 12.62
CA LYS A 170 36.00 24.22 12.46
C LYS A 170 35.06 24.25 11.23
N ALA A 171 35.37 23.51 10.17
CA ALA A 171 34.54 23.42 8.98
C ALA A 171 33.45 22.34 9.10
N TRP A 172 33.77 21.22 9.75
CA TRP A 172 32.83 20.09 9.91
C TRP A 172 31.78 20.32 11.00
N ARG A 173 32.13 20.99 12.10
CA ARG A 173 31.18 21.26 13.21
C ARG A 173 29.89 21.96 12.75
N PRO A 174 29.91 23.09 12.03
CA PRO A 174 28.69 23.73 11.54
C PRO A 174 28.02 23.00 10.37
N ALA A 175 28.65 21.98 9.77
CA ALA A 175 28.06 21.19 8.70
C ALA A 175 27.21 20.03 9.25
N ILE A 176 27.61 19.45 10.39
CA ILE A 176 26.93 18.29 11.00
C ILE A 176 26.05 18.70 12.19
N TRP A 177 26.42 19.74 12.94
CA TRP A 177 25.77 20.08 14.21
C TRP A 177 25.13 21.46 14.20
N PHE A 178 24.07 21.61 14.99
CA PHE A 178 23.45 22.90 15.26
C PHE A 178 24.42 23.80 16.02
N VAL A 179 24.65 25.00 15.49
CA VAL A 179 25.51 25.99 16.13
C VAL A 179 24.65 27.03 16.82
N GLY A 180 24.79 27.10 18.15
CA GLY A 180 24.10 28.08 18.97
C GLY A 180 24.57 29.52 18.70
N ARG A 181 23.72 30.49 19.05
CA ARG A 181 24.00 31.94 19.00
C ARG A 181 24.13 32.55 17.59
N ILE A 182 23.81 31.80 16.53
CA ILE A 182 23.70 32.32 15.15
C ILE A 182 22.25 32.77 14.90
N LYS A 183 22.06 33.91 14.23
CA LYS A 183 20.73 34.49 13.92
C LYS A 183 20.55 34.72 12.42
N GLY A 184 19.28 34.78 12.00
CA GLY A 184 18.88 35.08 10.61
C GLY A 184 19.35 34.04 9.60
N ARG A 185 19.72 34.50 8.40
CA ARG A 185 20.10 33.64 7.25
C ARG A 185 21.20 32.62 7.57
N ALA A 186 22.15 32.98 8.43
CA ALA A 186 23.24 32.07 8.81
C ALA A 186 22.75 30.90 9.67
N ARG A 187 21.72 31.10 10.51
CA ARG A 187 21.06 30.03 11.26
C ARG A 187 20.33 29.09 10.31
N ASP A 188 19.53 29.63 9.41
CA ASP A 188 18.71 28.85 8.49
C ASP A 188 19.59 28.01 7.55
N PHE A 189 20.74 28.55 7.13
CA PHE A 189 21.74 27.81 6.36
C PHE A 189 22.41 26.68 7.18
N ASN A 190 22.74 26.92 8.45
CA ASN A 190 23.23 25.85 9.33
C ASN A 190 22.16 24.76 9.51
N TRP A 191 20.91 25.12 9.75
CA TRP A 191 19.81 24.16 9.88
C TRP A 191 19.63 23.34 8.60
N HIS A 192 19.62 23.98 7.44
CA HIS A 192 19.53 23.30 6.15
C HIS A 192 20.66 22.28 5.96
N ASN A 193 21.91 22.62 6.32
CA ASN A 193 23.04 21.69 6.24
C ASN A 193 22.89 20.52 7.22
N VAL A 194 22.49 20.79 8.46
CA VAL A 194 22.35 19.75 9.50
C VAL A 194 21.22 18.79 9.14
N PHE A 195 20.02 19.30 8.86
CA PHE A 195 18.89 18.47 8.44
C PHE A 195 19.19 17.74 7.14
N GLY A 196 19.75 18.44 6.15
CA GLY A 196 20.12 17.87 4.86
C GLY A 196 21.10 16.71 5.02
N CYS A 197 22.15 16.87 5.82
CA CYS A 197 23.12 15.80 6.08
C CYS A 197 22.50 14.59 6.74
N TRP A 198 21.77 14.80 7.84
CA TRP A 198 21.26 13.69 8.66
C TRP A 198 20.17 12.92 7.91
N SER A 199 19.39 13.60 7.08
CA SER A 199 18.31 12.98 6.31
C SER A 199 18.73 12.53 4.91
N ALA A 200 19.89 12.94 4.39
CA ALA A 200 20.29 12.71 2.99
C ALA A 200 20.17 11.25 2.55
N ILE A 201 20.70 10.32 3.34
CA ILE A 201 20.69 8.89 2.99
C ILE A 201 19.25 8.37 2.93
N VAL A 202 18.47 8.63 3.99
CA VAL A 202 17.07 8.19 4.12
C VAL A 202 16.22 8.78 2.99
N LEU A 203 16.32 10.10 2.75
CA LEU A 203 15.59 10.77 1.69
C LEU A 203 16.00 10.28 0.31
N THR A 204 17.29 10.04 0.07
CA THR A 204 17.76 9.52 -1.22
C THR A 204 17.12 8.17 -1.53
N VAL A 205 17.06 7.25 -0.55
CA VAL A 205 16.44 5.93 -0.73
C VAL A 205 14.93 6.06 -0.99
N ILE A 206 14.22 6.84 -0.16
CA ILE A 206 12.77 7.06 -0.31
C ILE A 206 12.45 7.63 -1.68
N VAL A 207 13.15 8.69 -2.09
CA VAL A 207 12.87 9.39 -3.34
C VAL A 207 13.29 8.55 -4.55
N ALA A 208 14.39 7.80 -4.46
CA ALA A 208 14.78 6.85 -5.49
C ALA A 208 13.71 5.76 -5.70
N SER A 209 13.14 5.21 -4.62
CA SER A 209 12.00 4.29 -4.74
C SER A 209 10.77 4.96 -5.38
N GLY A 210 10.52 6.23 -5.05
CA GLY A 210 9.49 7.05 -5.70
C GLY A 210 9.69 7.14 -7.21
N VAL A 211 10.93 7.36 -7.69
CA VAL A 211 11.23 7.43 -9.13
C VAL A 211 10.93 6.09 -9.82
N VAL A 212 11.31 4.97 -9.20
CA VAL A 212 11.03 3.62 -9.69
C VAL A 212 9.53 3.35 -9.80
N MET A 213 8.73 3.86 -8.86
CA MET A 213 7.26 3.73 -8.89
C MET A 213 6.59 4.68 -9.88
N SER A 214 7.13 5.89 -10.08
CA SER A 214 6.56 6.90 -10.97
C SER A 214 6.83 6.62 -12.45
N PHE A 215 7.98 6.03 -12.79
CA PHE A 215 8.43 5.90 -14.17
C PHE A 215 8.68 4.44 -14.57
N GLY A 216 7.95 3.96 -15.58
CA GLY A 216 8.08 2.58 -16.06
C GLY A 216 9.48 2.23 -16.60
N TRP A 217 10.24 3.21 -17.11
CA TRP A 217 11.63 2.97 -17.53
C TRP A 217 12.56 2.70 -16.33
N ALA A 218 12.35 3.41 -15.21
CA ALA A 218 13.16 3.26 -14.01
C ALA A 218 12.84 1.90 -13.35
N HIS A 219 11.57 1.52 -13.31
CA HIS A 219 11.14 0.18 -12.94
C HIS A 219 11.86 -0.91 -13.74
N ARG A 220 11.82 -0.85 -15.08
CA ARG A 220 12.52 -1.84 -15.93
C ARG A 220 14.03 -1.86 -15.74
N LEU A 221 14.64 -0.71 -15.46
CA LEU A 221 16.08 -0.64 -15.20
C LEU A 221 16.48 -1.43 -13.95
N VAL A 222 15.70 -1.36 -12.87
CA VAL A 222 15.97 -2.10 -11.64
C VAL A 222 15.95 -3.62 -11.89
N PHE A 223 14.91 -4.13 -12.57
CA PHE A 223 14.83 -5.56 -12.92
C PHE A 223 15.98 -6.00 -13.83
N LYS A 224 16.32 -5.18 -14.83
CA LYS A 224 17.45 -5.45 -15.71
C LYS A 224 18.78 -5.53 -14.94
N LEU A 225 18.99 -4.66 -13.95
CA LEU A 225 20.19 -4.70 -13.09
C LEU A 225 20.20 -5.92 -12.17
N ALA A 226 19.03 -6.44 -11.78
CA ALA A 226 18.88 -7.68 -11.02
C ALA A 226 19.00 -8.95 -11.89
N GLY A 227 19.08 -8.81 -13.22
CA GLY A 227 19.14 -9.95 -14.15
C GLY A 227 17.77 -10.60 -14.41
N GLU A 228 16.68 -9.93 -14.07
CA GLU A 228 15.31 -10.42 -14.24
C GLU A 228 14.57 -9.63 -15.33
N GLU A 229 13.57 -10.26 -15.95
CA GLU A 229 12.61 -9.55 -16.79
C GLU A 229 11.55 -8.89 -15.89
N ALA A 230 11.28 -7.60 -16.13
CA ALA A 230 10.24 -6.91 -15.38
C ALA A 230 8.88 -7.58 -15.65
N PRO A 231 8.15 -8.00 -14.61
CA PRO A 231 6.84 -8.61 -14.79
C PRO A 231 5.92 -7.62 -15.53
N GLN A 232 5.19 -8.12 -16.54
CA GLN A 232 4.15 -7.32 -17.20
C GLN A 232 3.14 -6.89 -16.13
N GLN A 233 3.06 -5.60 -15.81
CA GLN A 233 2.07 -5.04 -14.89
C GLN A 233 0.66 -5.43 -15.38
N ARG A 234 0.06 -6.43 -14.73
CA ARG A 234 -1.36 -6.76 -14.86
C ARG A 234 -2.08 -6.26 -13.62
N GLY A 235 -2.59 -5.02 -13.69
CA GLY A 235 -3.47 -4.42 -12.68
C GLY A 235 -2.86 -4.18 -11.28
N PRO A 236 -3.57 -3.47 -10.40
CA PRO A 236 -3.07 -3.16 -9.06
C PRO A 236 -3.07 -4.42 -8.17
N GLY A 237 -1.93 -4.76 -7.57
CA GLY A 237 -1.85 -5.63 -6.38
C GLY A 237 -1.64 -7.13 -6.59
N MET A 238 -1.80 -7.66 -7.80
CA MET A 238 -1.67 -9.10 -8.06
C MET A 238 -0.24 -9.42 -8.51
N LEU A 239 0.60 -9.93 -7.60
CA LEU A 239 1.68 -10.82 -8.05
C LEU A 239 0.98 -12.04 -8.65
N ALA A 240 1.22 -12.33 -9.93
CA ALA A 240 0.59 -13.46 -10.58
C ALA A 240 1.04 -14.75 -9.88
N GLY A 241 0.16 -15.32 -9.05
CA GLY A 241 0.33 -16.69 -8.58
C GLY A 241 0.35 -17.68 -9.75
N PRO A 242 0.89 -18.89 -9.55
CA PRO A 242 0.89 -19.94 -10.56
C PRO A 242 -0.52 -20.14 -11.14
N GLN A 243 -0.64 -20.15 -12.47
CA GLN A 243 -1.91 -20.46 -13.13
C GLN A 243 -2.27 -21.92 -12.83
N VAL A 244 -3.35 -22.14 -12.10
CA VAL A 244 -3.89 -23.50 -11.90
C VAL A 244 -4.92 -23.74 -12.99
N ASN A 245 -4.62 -24.71 -13.85
CA ASN A 245 -5.60 -25.21 -14.82
C ASN A 245 -6.66 -25.99 -14.05
N VAL A 246 -7.84 -25.42 -13.91
CA VAL A 246 -9.01 -26.13 -13.39
C VAL A 246 -9.47 -27.10 -14.47
N LEU A 247 -9.46 -28.39 -14.17
CA LEU A 247 -9.93 -29.41 -15.10
C LEU A 247 -11.47 -29.41 -15.13
N SER A 248 -12.06 -29.81 -16.26
CA SER A 248 -13.51 -30.00 -16.32
C SER A 248 -13.95 -31.02 -15.27
N PRO A 249 -15.03 -30.76 -14.51
CA PRO A 249 -15.49 -31.65 -13.47
C PRO A 249 -15.92 -33.00 -14.06
N ASN A 250 -15.59 -34.09 -13.36
CA ASN A 250 -16.09 -35.42 -13.70
C ASN A 250 -17.60 -35.52 -13.39
N GLU A 251 -18.32 -36.45 -14.04
CA GLU A 251 -19.73 -36.70 -13.72
C GLU A 251 -19.91 -37.04 -12.23
N GLY A 252 -20.59 -36.16 -11.48
CA GLY A 252 -20.84 -36.32 -10.05
C GLY A 252 -19.91 -35.55 -9.11
N GLU A 253 -18.90 -34.82 -9.61
CA GLU A 253 -18.06 -33.96 -8.77
C GLU A 253 -18.86 -32.73 -8.28
N VAL A 254 -18.95 -32.59 -6.96
CA VAL A 254 -19.63 -31.46 -6.29
C VAL A 254 -18.60 -30.38 -5.97
N LYS A 255 -18.94 -29.13 -6.24
CA LYS A 255 -18.11 -27.98 -5.90
C LYS A 255 -17.85 -27.93 -4.39
N LEU A 256 -16.59 -27.86 -3.98
CA LEU A 256 -16.17 -27.67 -2.60
C LEU A 256 -16.78 -26.39 -2.03
N SER A 257 -17.36 -26.48 -0.83
CA SER A 257 -17.83 -25.30 -0.10
C SER A 257 -16.63 -24.49 0.39
N ARG A 258 -16.80 -23.16 0.50
CA ARG A 258 -15.73 -22.30 0.99
C ARG A 258 -15.32 -22.64 2.42
N ASP A 259 -16.26 -23.08 3.24
CA ASP A 259 -16.01 -23.52 4.61
C ASP A 259 -15.21 -24.83 4.67
N ALA A 260 -15.41 -25.76 3.73
CA ALA A 260 -14.59 -26.97 3.64
C ALA A 260 -13.14 -26.61 3.27
N VAL A 261 -12.97 -25.69 2.31
CA VAL A 261 -11.65 -25.17 1.95
C VAL A 261 -11.01 -24.41 3.11
N LEU A 262 -11.77 -23.57 3.82
CA LEU A 262 -11.31 -22.86 5.01
C LEU A 262 -10.77 -23.83 6.06
N ALA A 263 -11.53 -24.88 6.37
CA ALA A 263 -11.15 -25.88 7.36
C ALA A 263 -9.86 -26.63 6.96
N GLN A 264 -9.73 -26.99 5.69
CA GLN A 264 -8.54 -27.68 5.16
C GLN A 264 -7.31 -26.75 5.20
N VAL A 265 -7.45 -25.52 4.70
CA VAL A 265 -6.36 -24.52 4.69
C VAL A 265 -5.94 -24.16 6.11
N ALA A 266 -6.88 -24.00 7.04
CA ALA A 266 -6.58 -23.74 8.44
C ALA A 266 -5.79 -24.89 9.10
N LYS A 267 -6.01 -26.13 8.67
CA LYS A 267 -5.27 -27.31 9.13
C LYS A 267 -3.85 -27.36 8.54
N ASP A 268 -3.70 -27.05 7.26
CA ASP A 268 -2.42 -27.10 6.55
C ASP A 268 -1.50 -25.93 6.94
N TYR A 269 -2.07 -24.80 7.36
CA TYR A 269 -1.36 -23.59 7.76
C TYR A 269 -1.64 -23.20 9.21
N PRO A 270 -1.17 -23.95 10.23
CA PRO A 270 -1.57 -23.77 11.64
C PRO A 270 -1.17 -22.42 12.27
N GLN A 271 -0.40 -21.58 11.58
CA GLN A 271 0.05 -20.27 12.03
C GLN A 271 -0.70 -19.10 11.36
N TRP A 272 -1.80 -19.35 10.66
CA TRP A 272 -2.57 -18.29 10.00
C TRP A 272 -3.15 -17.26 11.00
N GLU A 273 -3.27 -16.00 10.55
CA GLU A 273 -3.92 -14.87 11.24
C GLU A 273 -5.29 -14.59 10.62
N SER A 274 -5.36 -14.57 9.28
CA SER A 274 -6.61 -14.50 8.53
C SER A 274 -6.51 -15.21 7.18
N ILE A 275 -7.64 -15.63 6.64
CA ILE A 275 -7.77 -16.28 5.33
C ILE A 275 -8.73 -15.46 4.48
N ALA A 276 -8.27 -15.01 3.31
CA ALA A 276 -9.11 -14.30 2.36
C ALA A 276 -9.54 -15.19 1.19
N PHE A 277 -10.80 -15.08 0.79
CA PHE A 277 -11.34 -15.65 -0.43
C PHE A 277 -11.60 -14.53 -1.43
N ASP A 278 -10.73 -14.44 -2.44
CA ASP A 278 -10.77 -13.39 -3.44
C ASP A 278 -11.52 -13.88 -4.69
N SER A 279 -12.46 -13.07 -5.16
CA SER A 279 -13.11 -13.24 -6.44
C SER A 279 -12.14 -12.83 -7.54
N LEU A 280 -11.87 -13.74 -8.46
CA LEU A 280 -11.12 -13.43 -9.66
C LEU A 280 -11.97 -12.57 -10.62
N PRO A 281 -11.36 -11.68 -11.41
CA PRO A 281 -12.07 -10.94 -12.46
C PRO A 281 -12.78 -11.92 -13.40
N PRO A 282 -14.00 -11.61 -13.88
CA PRO A 282 -14.73 -12.53 -14.75
C PRO A 282 -13.88 -12.96 -15.95
N PRO A 283 -13.88 -14.25 -16.30
CA PRO A 283 -13.06 -14.74 -17.39
C PRO A 283 -13.53 -14.12 -18.71
N LYS A 284 -12.61 -13.92 -19.66
CA LYS A 284 -12.96 -13.45 -21.01
C LYS A 284 -13.88 -14.42 -21.74
N ASP A 285 -13.80 -15.70 -21.37
CA ASP A 285 -14.65 -16.77 -21.86
C ASP A 285 -15.44 -17.35 -20.68
N ALA A 286 -16.77 -17.27 -20.76
CA ALA A 286 -17.68 -17.72 -19.70
C ALA A 286 -17.66 -19.25 -19.50
N SER A 287 -17.09 -20.01 -20.43
CA SER A 287 -16.90 -21.46 -20.30
C SER A 287 -15.72 -21.84 -19.40
N VAL A 288 -14.83 -20.89 -19.08
CA VAL A 288 -13.65 -21.13 -18.25
C VAL A 288 -14.03 -21.10 -16.77
N ILE A 289 -13.91 -22.25 -16.12
CA ILE A 289 -14.06 -22.37 -14.68
C ILE A 289 -12.82 -21.77 -14.01
N GLN A 290 -13.04 -20.83 -13.09
CA GLN A 290 -11.96 -20.19 -12.37
C GLN A 290 -11.62 -20.93 -11.06
N PRO A 291 -10.33 -21.01 -10.69
CA PRO A 291 -9.95 -21.57 -9.40
C PRO A 291 -10.47 -20.68 -8.27
N LEU A 292 -10.67 -21.28 -7.11
CA LEU A 292 -10.91 -20.53 -5.89
C LEU A 292 -9.58 -19.90 -5.47
N ASN A 293 -9.52 -18.57 -5.48
CA ASN A 293 -8.33 -17.86 -5.01
C ASN A 293 -8.42 -17.66 -3.49
N VAL A 294 -7.48 -18.29 -2.78
CA VAL A 294 -7.37 -18.22 -1.32
C VAL A 294 -6.04 -17.60 -0.95
N VAL A 295 -6.05 -16.62 -0.07
CA VAL A 295 -4.84 -15.97 0.44
C VAL A 295 -4.76 -16.20 1.95
N VAL A 296 -3.72 -16.91 2.38
CA VAL A 296 -3.43 -17.12 3.79
C VAL A 296 -2.49 -16.03 4.26
N PHE A 297 -2.91 -15.27 5.27
CA PHE A 297 -2.08 -14.29 5.95
C PHE A 297 -1.48 -14.91 7.20
N ASN A 298 -0.15 -14.91 7.28
CA ASN A 298 0.62 -15.38 8.43
C ASN A 298 1.21 -14.18 9.18
N PRO A 299 1.38 -14.29 10.51
CA PRO A 299 2.09 -13.30 11.31
C PRO A 299 3.52 -13.19 10.78
N ALA A 300 3.95 -11.97 10.51
CA ALA A 300 5.30 -11.68 10.05
C ALA A 300 5.98 -10.68 11.01
N PRO A 301 7.30 -10.75 11.17
CA PRO A 301 8.05 -9.87 12.07
C PRO A 301 8.02 -8.38 11.65
N PHE A 302 7.50 -8.06 10.47
CA PHE A 302 7.30 -6.72 9.96
C PHE A 302 5.84 -6.57 9.49
N GLN A 303 5.30 -5.35 9.41
CA GLN A 303 3.92 -5.06 8.97
C GLN A 303 3.53 -5.64 7.59
N THR A 304 4.48 -6.22 6.86
CA THR A 304 4.20 -7.08 5.70
C THR A 304 3.67 -8.43 6.17
N ARG A 305 2.35 -8.59 6.27
CA ARG A 305 1.72 -9.91 6.48
C ARG A 305 2.30 -10.92 5.47
N GLY A 306 2.87 -12.02 5.98
CA GLY A 306 3.36 -13.09 5.12
C GLY A 306 2.17 -13.64 4.36
N ARG A 307 2.16 -13.56 3.03
CA ARG A 307 1.02 -14.02 2.22
C ARG A 307 1.38 -15.27 1.45
N VAL A 308 0.53 -16.28 1.55
CA VAL A 308 0.58 -17.47 0.70
C VAL A 308 -0.67 -17.46 -0.17
N GLN A 309 -0.49 -17.29 -1.47
CA GLN A 309 -1.60 -17.34 -2.43
C GLN A 309 -1.75 -18.78 -2.94
N LEU A 310 -2.93 -19.33 -2.73
CA LEU A 310 -3.35 -20.64 -3.17
C LEU A 310 -4.41 -20.47 -4.25
N ASN A 311 -4.22 -21.15 -5.38
CA ASN A 311 -5.24 -21.30 -6.41
C ASN A 311 -5.74 -22.74 -6.29
N ILE A 312 -6.97 -22.92 -5.81
CA ILE A 312 -7.53 -24.24 -5.49
C ILE A 312 -8.53 -24.61 -6.58
N ASP A 313 -8.45 -25.84 -7.08
CA ASP A 313 -9.47 -26.37 -7.97
C ASP A 313 -10.77 -26.52 -7.17
N PRO A 314 -11.87 -25.84 -7.54
CA PRO A 314 -13.10 -25.87 -6.76
C PRO A 314 -13.76 -27.25 -6.74
N PHE A 315 -13.27 -28.24 -7.49
CA PHE A 315 -13.77 -29.62 -7.51
C PHE A 315 -12.81 -30.65 -6.90
N ARG A 316 -11.60 -30.27 -6.46
CA ARG A 316 -10.56 -31.22 -5.99
C ARG A 316 -9.77 -30.73 -4.79
#